data_AF-A0A5B7HYJ1-F1
#
_entry.id   AF-A0A5B7HYJ1-F1
#
_cell.length_a   1.000
_cell.length_b   1.000
_cell.length_c   1.000
_cell.angle_alpha   90.00
_cell.angle_beta   90.00
_cell.angle_gamma   90.00
#
_symmetry.space_group_name_H-M   'P 1'
#
loop_
_entity.id
_entity.type
_entity.pdbx_description
1 polymer ?
#
loop_
_entity_poly.entity_id
_entity_poly.type
_entity_poly.pdbx_seq_one_letter_code
_entity_poly.pdbx_strand_id
1 'polypeptide(L)'
;MDLEAVKVLLESQERTFRATLDLLMEQINSRIKATEDTVGELVKSLEFSHAEIHDLKNEVKMLRKEDSEKQATIDGLRVKVAESERRLNYQEDYSRRNNVRINRTDQLSPNTTAASPQDGDDSLVPGAASDTVEGATGADNLADTTVQRAVGEGATPKVSTGNKD
;
A
#
# COMPACT_ATOMS: atom_id res chain seq x y z
N MET A 1 -39.70 -60.40 -47.78
CA MET A 1 -39.79 -59.88 -46.40
C MET A 1 -41.26 -59.66 -46.11
N ASP A 2 -41.69 -59.99 -44.90
CA ASP A 2 -43.08 -59.87 -44.49
C ASP A 2 -43.41 -58.40 -44.14
N LEU A 3 -44.48 -57.84 -44.71
CA LEU A 3 -44.84 -56.43 -44.56
C LEU A 3 -45.13 -56.08 -43.08
N GLU A 4 -45.68 -57.04 -42.34
CA GLU A 4 -46.01 -56.88 -40.93
C GLU A 4 -44.75 -56.73 -40.07
N ALA A 5 -43.67 -57.43 -40.39
CA ALA A 5 -42.40 -57.32 -39.68
C ALA A 5 -41.77 -55.92 -39.84
N VAL A 6 -41.90 -55.33 -41.04
CA VAL A 6 -41.43 -53.96 -41.32
C VAL A 6 -42.24 -52.94 -40.53
N LYS A 7 -43.56 -53.10 -40.45
CA LYS A 7 -44.46 -52.22 -39.69
C LYS A 7 -44.13 -52.24 -38.19
N VAL A 8 -43.99 -53.42 -37.60
CA VAL A 8 -43.62 -53.59 -36.17
C VAL A 8 -42.26 -52.94 -35.88
N LEU A 9 -41.29 -53.07 -36.79
CA LEU A 9 -39.99 -52.44 -36.64
C LEU A 9 -40.07 -50.91 -36.67
N LEU A 10 -40.85 -50.34 -37.59
CA LEU A 10 -41.10 -48.89 -37.68
C LEU A 10 -41.77 -48.36 -36.41
N GLU A 11 -42.79 -49.05 -35.90
CA GLU A 11 -43.46 -48.67 -34.65
C GLU A 11 -42.51 -48.73 -33.44
N SER A 12 -41.65 -49.75 -33.39
CA SER A 12 -40.61 -49.88 -32.35
C SER A 12 -39.58 -48.74 -32.43
N GLN A 13 -39.14 -48.39 -33.64
CA GLN A 13 -38.23 -47.27 -33.87
C GLN A 13 -38.87 -45.94 -33.49
N GLU A 14 -40.13 -45.70 -33.83
CA GLU A 14 -40.84 -44.48 -33.44
C GLU A 14 -40.92 -44.34 -31.92
N ARG A 15 -41.28 -45.42 -31.21
CA ARG A 15 -41.32 -45.42 -29.74
C ARG A 15 -39.94 -45.14 -29.14
N THR A 16 -38.91 -45.78 -29.68
CA THR A 16 -37.53 -45.58 -29.21
C THR A 16 -37.10 -44.13 -29.43
N PHE A 17 -37.39 -43.57 -30.60
CA PHE A 17 -37.05 -42.18 -30.92
C PHE A 17 -37.76 -41.19 -29.99
N ARG A 18 -39.06 -41.36 -29.75
CA ARG A 18 -39.82 -40.54 -28.79
C ARG A 18 -39.21 -40.62 -27.39
N ALA A 19 -38.92 -41.83 -26.91
CA ALA A 19 -38.30 -42.01 -25.59
C ALA A 19 -36.91 -41.34 -25.50
N THR A 20 -36.11 -41.40 -26.57
CA THR A 20 -34.81 -40.70 -26.59
C THR A 20 -34.97 -39.18 -26.60
N LEU A 21 -35.96 -38.65 -27.31
CA LEU A 21 -36.24 -37.21 -27.29
C LEU A 21 -36.72 -36.74 -25.92
N ASP A 22 -37.59 -37.50 -25.27
CA ASP A 22 -38.10 -37.18 -23.93
C ASP A 22 -36.94 -37.13 -22.92
N LEU A 23 -36.03 -38.11 -22.97
CA LEU A 23 -34.83 -38.15 -22.13
C LEU A 23 -33.91 -36.94 -22.39
N LEU A 24 -33.68 -36.59 -23.66
CA LEU A 24 -32.86 -35.43 -24.02
C LEU A 24 -33.49 -34.12 -23.53
N MET A 25 -34.81 -33.96 -23.67
CA MET A 25 -35.51 -32.78 -23.15
C MET A 25 -35.41 -32.70 -21.63
N GLU A 26 -35.58 -33.81 -20.92
CA GLU A 26 -35.44 -33.85 -19.47
C GLU A 26 -34.02 -33.47 -19.02
N GLN A 27 -33.00 -34.00 -19.71
CA GLN A 27 -31.61 -33.66 -19.44
C GLN A 27 -31.29 -32.18 -19.72
N ILE A 28 -31.78 -31.63 -20.83
CA ILE A 28 -31.61 -30.22 -21.17
C ILE A 28 -32.29 -29.35 -20.11
N ASN A 29 -33.54 -29.66 -19.74
CA ASN A 29 -34.27 -28.92 -18.71
C ASN A 29 -33.57 -28.96 -17.35
N SER A 30 -33.03 -30.11 -16.96
CA SER A 30 -32.26 -30.25 -15.74
C SER A 30 -31.01 -29.37 -15.75
N ARG A 31 -30.26 -29.36 -16.86
CA ARG A 31 -29.08 -28.52 -17.03
C ARG A 31 -29.41 -27.02 -17.05
N ILE A 32 -30.52 -26.64 -17.69
CA ILE A 32 -31.00 -25.25 -17.69
C ILE A 32 -31.28 -24.81 -16.26
N LYS A 33 -32.07 -25.57 -15.50
CA LYS A 33 -32.37 -25.25 -14.09
C LYS A 33 -31.12 -25.11 -13.23
N ALA A 34 -30.18 -26.06 -13.33
CA ALA A 34 -28.92 -25.96 -12.60
C ALA A 34 -28.12 -24.71 -12.99
N THR A 35 -28.14 -24.33 -14.27
CA THR A 35 -27.49 -23.10 -14.74
C THR A 35 -28.20 -21.86 -14.21
N GLU A 36 -29.54 -21.84 -14.20
CA GLU A 36 -30.33 -20.74 -13.64
C GLU A 36 -30.07 -20.56 -12.14
N ASP A 37 -30.01 -21.65 -11.39
CA ASP A 37 -29.71 -21.64 -9.96
C ASP A 37 -28.30 -21.07 -9.69
N THR A 38 -27.29 -21.57 -10.41
CA THR A 38 -25.90 -21.08 -10.25
C THR A 38 -25.77 -19.60 -10.64
N VAL A 39 -26.43 -19.15 -11.71
CA VAL A 39 -26.48 -17.74 -12.08
C VAL A 39 -27.16 -16.92 -10.98
N GLY A 40 -28.26 -17.41 -10.41
CA GLY A 40 -28.95 -16.75 -9.30
C GLY A 40 -28.08 -16.61 -8.05
N GLU A 41 -27.28 -17.62 -7.71
CA GLU A 41 -26.31 -17.55 -6.60
C GLU A 41 -25.19 -16.55 -6.89
N LEU A 42 -24.65 -16.54 -8.11
CA LEU A 42 -23.61 -15.59 -8.52
C LEU A 42 -24.11 -14.14 -8.48
N VAL A 43 -25.35 -13.88 -8.90
CA VAL A 43 -25.97 -12.55 -8.81
C VAL A 43 -26.03 -12.08 -7.36
N LYS A 44 -26.53 -12.91 -6.44
CA LYS A 44 -26.59 -12.57 -5.01
C LYS A 44 -25.20 -12.32 -4.42
N SER A 45 -24.22 -13.15 -4.77
CA SER A 45 -22.84 -12.96 -4.33
C SER A 45 -22.26 -11.64 -4.85
N LEU A 46 -22.56 -11.28 -6.10
CA LEU A 46 -22.10 -10.04 -6.70
C LEU A 46 -22.75 -8.81 -6.03
N GLU A 47 -24.05 -8.87 -5.75
CA GLU A 47 -24.76 -7.81 -5.01
C GLU A 47 -24.15 -7.58 -3.62
N PHE A 48 -23.86 -8.67 -2.90
CA PHE A 48 -23.20 -8.60 -1.60
C PHE A 48 -21.81 -7.95 -1.69
N SER A 49 -20.96 -8.43 -2.61
CA SER A 49 -19.63 -7.84 -2.81
C SER A 49 -19.71 -6.37 -3.24
N HIS A 50 -20.71 -5.99 -4.02
CA HIS A 50 -20.88 -4.60 -4.42
C HIS A 50 -21.23 -3.68 -3.25
N ALA A 51 -22.10 -4.13 -2.34
CA ALA A 51 -22.42 -3.41 -1.12
C ALA A 51 -21.19 -3.25 -0.22
N GLU A 52 -20.41 -4.32 -0.03
CA GLU A 52 -19.18 -4.28 0.77
C GLU A 52 -18.13 -3.31 0.18
N ILE A 53 -17.95 -3.31 -1.13
CA ILE A 53 -17.07 -2.35 -1.83
C ILE A 53 -17.53 -0.91 -1.60
N HIS A 54 -18.84 -0.66 -1.64
CA HIS A 54 -19.40 0.66 -1.41
C HIS A 54 -19.12 1.15 0.01
N ASP A 55 -19.30 0.28 1.01
CA ASP A 55 -19.06 0.60 2.41
C ASP A 55 -17.59 0.88 2.68
N LEU A 56 -16.69 0.02 2.18
CA LEU A 56 -15.24 0.22 2.27
C LEU A 56 -14.79 1.53 1.60
N LYS A 57 -15.39 1.88 0.46
CA LYS A 57 -15.11 3.16 -0.22
C LYS A 57 -15.50 4.37 0.65
N ASN A 58 -16.61 4.28 1.36
CA ASN A 58 -17.04 5.34 2.29
C ASN A 58 -16.11 5.43 3.50
N GLU A 59 -15.70 4.29 4.06
CA GLU A 59 -14.72 4.24 5.16
C GLU A 59 -13.39 4.89 4.75
N VAL A 60 -12.85 4.54 3.58
CA VAL A 60 -11.63 5.17 3.05
C VAL A 60 -11.77 6.68 2.90
N LYS A 61 -12.94 7.16 2.46
CA LYS A 61 -13.21 8.60 2.34
C LYS A 61 -13.22 9.29 3.71
N MET A 62 -13.81 8.65 4.72
CA MET A 62 -13.81 9.16 6.09
C MET A 62 -12.41 9.20 6.69
N LEU A 63 -11.63 8.12 6.53
CA LEU A 63 -10.26 8.03 7.02
C LEU A 63 -9.36 9.10 6.38
N ARG A 64 -9.48 9.32 5.06
CA ARG A 64 -8.73 10.39 4.37
C ARG A 64 -9.06 11.78 4.90
N LYS A 65 -10.34 12.03 5.20
CA LYS A 65 -10.76 13.30 5.79
C LYS A 65 -10.16 13.46 7.19
N GLU A 66 -10.28 12.45 8.04
CA GLU A 66 -9.73 12.47 9.39
C GLU A 66 -8.20 12.65 9.40
N ASP A 67 -7.49 11.99 8.49
CA ASP A 67 -6.05 12.14 8.32
C ASP A 67 -5.67 13.57 7.95
N SER A 68 -6.40 14.19 7.01
CA SER A 68 -6.18 15.59 6.64
C SER A 68 -6.41 16.58 7.81
N GLU A 69 -7.42 16.33 8.64
CA GLU A 69 -7.73 17.15 9.82
C GLU A 69 -6.66 17.01 10.91
N LYS A 70 -6.17 15.78 11.13
CA LYS A 70 -5.06 15.51 12.05
C LYS A 70 -3.77 16.15 11.56
N GLN A 71 -3.47 16.07 10.27
CA GLN A 71 -2.28 16.70 9.69
C GLN A 71 -2.33 18.23 9.87
N ALA A 72 -3.46 18.86 9.60
CA ALA A 72 -3.64 20.29 9.85
C ALA A 72 -3.46 20.66 11.33
N THR A 73 -3.93 19.80 12.24
CA THR A 73 -3.73 19.97 13.69
C THR A 73 -2.27 19.87 14.08
N ILE A 74 -1.54 18.87 13.55
CA ILE A 74 -0.11 18.69 13.77
C ILE A 74 0.67 19.91 13.30
N ASP A 75 0.36 20.43 12.12
CA ASP A 75 1.05 21.60 11.58
C ASP A 75 0.77 22.86 12.40
N GLY A 76 -0.48 23.04 12.88
CA GLY A 76 -0.82 24.10 13.82
C GLY A 76 -0.06 23.99 15.15
N LEU A 77 0.12 22.78 15.68
CA LEU A 77 0.90 22.55 16.89
C LEU A 77 2.39 22.83 16.68
N ARG A 78 2.96 22.43 15.54
CA ARG A 78 4.36 22.72 15.19
C ARG A 78 4.64 24.22 15.19
N VAL A 79 3.74 25.03 14.63
CA VAL A 79 3.86 26.50 14.66
C VAL A 79 3.87 27.03 16.10
N LYS A 80 2.95 26.56 16.95
CA LYS A 80 2.86 27.00 18.36
C LYS A 80 4.09 26.62 19.18
N VAL A 81 4.67 25.45 18.91
CA VAL A 81 5.93 25.01 19.54
C VAL A 81 7.06 25.95 19.15
N ALA A 82 7.25 26.21 17.85
CA ALA A 82 8.30 27.12 17.37
C ALA A 82 8.15 28.55 17.93
N GLU A 83 6.92 29.05 18.04
CA GLU A 83 6.65 30.34 18.69
C GLU A 83 7.02 30.33 20.18
N SER A 84 6.67 29.26 20.89
CA SER A 84 6.98 29.10 22.31
C SER A 84 8.49 29.02 22.56
N GLU A 85 9.23 28.31 21.70
CA GLU A 85 10.70 28.24 21.74
C GLU A 85 11.34 29.62 21.54
N ARG A 86 10.88 30.39 20.54
CA ARG A 86 11.35 31.77 20.33
C ARG A 86 11.10 32.65 21.55
N ARG A 87 9.91 32.54 22.16
CA ARG A 87 9.55 33.30 23.37
C ARG A 87 10.44 32.91 24.56
N LEU A 88 10.72 31.62 24.74
CA LEU A 88 11.62 31.14 25.79
C LEU A 88 13.03 31.67 25.60
N ASN A 89 13.57 31.58 24.38
CA ASN A 89 14.91 32.09 24.08
C ASN A 89 15.02 33.60 24.38
N TYR A 90 14.02 34.38 23.96
CA TYR A 90 13.97 35.83 24.26
C TYR A 90 13.97 36.11 25.77
N GLN A 91 13.20 35.35 26.55
CA GLN A 91 13.14 35.52 28.01
C GLN A 91 14.45 35.10 28.70
N GLU A 92 15.09 34.04 28.23
CA GLU A 92 16.40 33.58 28.72
C GLU A 92 17.49 34.62 28.45
N ASP A 93 17.54 35.16 27.24
CA ASP A 93 18.48 36.22 26.84
C ASP A 93 18.25 37.48 27.67
N TYR A 94 17.00 37.92 27.82
CA TYR A 94 16.64 39.08 28.63
C TYR A 94 17.11 38.93 30.09
N SER A 95 16.92 37.75 30.67
CA SER A 95 17.30 37.43 32.05
C SER A 95 18.81 37.36 32.24
N ARG A 96 19.58 37.06 31.18
CA ARG A 96 21.05 36.91 31.24
C ARG A 96 21.83 38.15 30.85
N ARG A 97 21.20 39.21 30.35
CA ARG A 97 21.92 40.39 29.78
C ARG A 97 22.99 41.01 30.68
N ASN A 98 22.87 40.91 32.00
CA ASN A 98 23.83 41.47 32.95
C ASN A 98 24.65 40.40 33.72
N ASN A 99 24.54 39.13 33.31
CA ASN A 99 25.24 38.03 33.96
C ASN A 99 26.53 37.73 33.20
N VAL A 100 27.67 37.75 33.88
CA VAL A 100 28.96 37.27 33.33
C VAL A 100 29.16 35.82 33.73
N ARG A 101 29.43 34.95 32.75
CA ARG A 101 29.84 33.56 33.03
C ARG A 101 31.32 33.55 33.44
N ILE A 102 31.62 33.31 34.72
CA ILE A 102 32.99 33.12 35.19
C ILE A 102 33.35 31.65 35.00
N ASN A 103 34.08 31.36 33.94
CA ASN A 103 34.73 30.07 33.77
C ASN A 103 35.99 30.03 34.66
N ARG A 104 36.24 28.89 35.31
CA ARG A 104 37.43 28.66 36.14
C ARG A 104 38.69 28.70 35.26
N THR A 105 39.47 29.78 35.31
CA THR A 105 40.68 29.98 34.49
C THR A 105 41.94 29.36 35.10
N ASP A 106 41.82 28.60 36.18
CA ASP A 106 42.92 28.00 36.95
C ASP A 106 43.72 26.93 36.17
N GLN A 107 43.36 26.63 34.93
CA GLN A 107 44.26 26.01 33.96
C GLN A 107 45.13 27.11 33.31
N LEU A 108 45.84 27.88 34.12
CA LEU A 108 46.73 28.97 33.71
C LEU A 108 48.09 28.38 33.27
N SER A 109 48.26 28.15 31.97
CA SER A 109 49.59 28.22 31.37
C SER A 109 49.89 29.71 31.12
N PRO A 110 51.04 30.25 31.57
CA PRO A 110 51.30 31.69 31.55
C PRO A 110 51.38 32.20 30.10
N ASN A 111 50.57 33.21 29.81
CA ASN A 111 50.56 33.92 28.54
C ASN A 111 51.81 34.79 28.41
N THR A 112 52.80 34.35 27.63
CA THR A 112 53.98 35.16 27.29
C THR A 112 53.61 36.16 26.21
N THR A 113 53.37 37.41 26.61
CA THR A 113 53.40 38.55 25.68
C THR A 113 54.86 38.79 25.26
N ALA A 114 55.27 38.24 24.12
CA ALA A 114 56.48 38.65 23.43
C ALA A 114 56.07 39.28 22.10
N ALA A 115 56.03 40.61 22.08
CA ALA A 115 56.08 41.37 20.84
C ALA A 115 57.48 41.23 20.23
N SER A 116 57.56 40.88 18.95
CA SER A 116 58.71 41.12 18.07
C SER A 116 58.35 40.76 16.60
N PRO A 117 59.10 41.24 15.59
CA PRO A 117 58.60 42.17 14.56
C PRO A 117 58.26 41.53 13.21
N GLN A 118 57.58 42.31 12.36
CA GLN A 118 57.44 42.09 10.92
C GLN A 118 58.79 41.92 10.22
N ASP A 119 58.88 40.93 9.34
CA ASP A 119 59.52 40.94 8.01
C ASP A 119 59.05 39.61 7.36
N GLY A 120 58.23 39.62 6.32
CA GLY A 120 58.68 39.85 4.95
C GLY A 120 59.14 38.51 4.35
N ASP A 121 58.33 37.90 3.50
CA ASP A 121 58.70 37.43 2.15
C ASP A 121 57.79 36.30 1.63
N ASP A 122 57.76 36.27 0.31
CA ASP A 122 56.85 35.75 -0.69
C ASP A 122 56.64 34.23 -0.79
N SER A 123 55.49 33.91 -1.40
CA SER A 123 55.32 32.89 -2.46
C SER A 123 55.55 31.40 -2.15
N LEU A 124 54.47 30.61 -2.15
CA LEU A 124 54.11 29.66 -3.23
C LEU A 124 52.92 28.76 -2.80
N VAL A 125 51.87 28.77 -3.62
CA VAL A 125 50.69 27.85 -3.67
C VAL A 125 51.05 26.66 -4.59
N PRO A 126 50.34 25.49 -4.73
CA PRO A 126 49.09 24.95 -4.11
C PRO A 126 49.18 23.49 -3.58
N GLY A 127 48.13 23.01 -2.89
CA GLY A 127 47.96 21.58 -2.60
C GLY A 127 46.57 21.19 -2.04
N ALA A 128 45.67 20.82 -2.95
CA ALA A 128 44.54 19.87 -2.89
C ALA A 128 43.82 19.52 -1.56
N ALA A 129 42.50 19.74 -1.53
CA ALA A 129 41.51 18.65 -1.42
C ALA A 129 40.11 19.17 -1.79
N SER A 130 39.65 18.75 -2.98
CA SER A 130 38.27 18.83 -3.43
C SER A 130 37.50 17.68 -2.79
N ASP A 131 36.37 17.95 -2.14
CA ASP A 131 35.32 16.94 -2.02
C ASP A 131 33.95 17.60 -2.13
N THR A 132 33.36 17.45 -3.32
CA THR A 132 32.00 17.85 -3.66
C THR A 132 31.18 16.57 -3.54
N VAL A 133 30.29 16.48 -2.55
CA VAL A 133 29.39 15.33 -2.44
C VAL A 133 28.31 15.47 -3.51
N GLU A 134 28.47 14.67 -4.57
CA GLU A 134 27.48 14.44 -5.62
C GLU A 134 26.20 13.83 -5.03
N GLY A 135 25.07 14.50 -5.29
CA GLY A 135 23.75 13.92 -5.15
C GLY A 135 23.51 12.92 -6.28
N ALA A 136 23.37 11.64 -5.92
CA ALA A 136 23.01 10.57 -6.84
C ALA A 136 21.59 10.79 -7.42
N THR A 137 21.51 11.14 -8.70
CA THR A 137 20.29 10.92 -9.50
C THR A 137 20.26 9.46 -9.93
N GLY A 138 19.43 8.67 -9.25
CA GLY A 138 19.16 7.27 -9.59
C GLY A 138 18.39 7.16 -10.91
N ALA A 139 18.95 6.36 -11.80
CA ALA A 139 18.53 6.10 -13.16
C ALA A 139 17.09 5.57 -13.30
N ASP A 140 16.36 6.15 -14.26
CA ASP A 140 15.30 5.47 -15.00
C ASP A 140 15.89 4.26 -15.73
N ASN A 141 15.41 3.06 -15.40
CA ASN A 141 15.51 1.89 -16.26
C ASN A 141 14.18 1.14 -16.17
N LEU A 142 13.27 1.46 -17.11
CA LEU A 142 12.10 0.63 -17.40
C LEU A 142 12.59 -0.71 -17.95
N ALA A 143 12.51 -1.74 -17.11
CA ALA A 143 12.63 -3.12 -17.54
C ALA A 143 11.33 -3.57 -18.22
N ASP A 144 11.48 -3.96 -19.48
CA ASP A 144 10.56 -4.79 -20.24
C ASP A 144 10.51 -6.22 -19.64
N THR A 145 9.44 -6.93 -20.02
CA THR A 145 9.22 -8.38 -19.99
C THR A 145 8.43 -9.01 -18.83
N THR A 146 7.27 -9.54 -19.26
CA THR A 146 6.74 -10.89 -18.99
C THR A 146 5.48 -10.98 -18.14
N VAL A 147 4.35 -10.99 -18.86
CA VAL A 147 3.12 -11.69 -18.48
C VAL A 147 3.44 -13.16 -18.23
N GLN A 148 3.33 -13.62 -16.98
CA GLN A 148 3.23 -15.05 -16.68
C GLN A 148 1.93 -15.34 -15.93
N ARG A 149 1.06 -16.01 -16.69
CA ARG A 149 -0.16 -16.71 -16.31
C ARG A 149 0.17 -17.81 -15.30
N ALA A 150 -0.37 -17.74 -14.10
CA ALA A 150 -0.45 -18.88 -13.18
C ALA A 150 -1.91 -19.33 -13.06
N VAL A 151 -2.15 -20.55 -13.54
CA VAL A 151 -3.39 -21.31 -13.40
C VAL A 151 -3.27 -22.15 -12.12
N GLY A 152 -4.29 -22.09 -11.26
CA GLY A 152 -4.71 -23.15 -10.35
C GLY A 152 -3.83 -23.42 -9.11
N GLU A 153 -4.43 -23.32 -7.93
CA GLU A 153 -4.62 -24.48 -7.03
C GLU A 153 -5.39 -24.05 -5.77
N GLY A 154 -6.35 -24.89 -5.38
CA GLY A 154 -7.29 -24.63 -4.30
C GLY A 154 -6.64 -24.66 -2.92
N ALA A 155 -7.10 -23.78 -2.04
CA ALA A 155 -6.88 -23.87 -0.62
C ALA A 155 -8.23 -23.74 0.11
N THR A 156 -8.67 -24.85 0.69
CA THR A 156 -9.80 -24.95 1.63
C THR A 156 -9.58 -24.05 2.86
N PRO A 157 -10.60 -23.37 3.41
CA PRO A 157 -10.47 -22.68 4.69
C PRO A 157 -10.48 -23.69 5.86
N LYS A 158 -9.44 -23.65 6.69
CA LYS A 158 -9.40 -24.32 8.01
C LYS A 158 -10.40 -23.63 8.94
N VAL A 159 -11.39 -24.38 9.39
CA VAL A 159 -12.28 -24.01 10.50
C VAL A 159 -11.44 -23.90 11.78
N SER A 160 -11.42 -22.72 12.39
CA SER A 160 -10.97 -22.53 13.78
C SER A 160 -12.15 -22.83 14.69
N THR A 161 -12.18 -24.04 15.26
CA THR A 161 -13.01 -24.33 16.43
C THR A 161 -12.33 -23.75 17.64
N GLY A 162 -12.99 -22.81 18.31
CA GLY A 162 -12.57 -22.32 19.61
C GLY A 162 -12.57 -23.41 20.67
N ASN A 163 -11.78 -23.19 21.71
CA ASN A 163 -12.07 -23.74 23.03
C ASN A 163 -12.12 -22.59 24.01
N LYS A 164 -13.30 -22.44 24.61
CA LYS A 164 -13.47 -21.92 25.96
C LYS A 164 -12.85 -22.93 26.91
N ASP A 165 -12.09 -22.44 27.87
CA ASP A 165 -12.21 -22.77 29.30
C ASP A 165 -11.52 -21.67 30.10
#